data_AF-A0A2X4TT93-F1
#
_entry.id   AF-A0A2X4TT93-F1
#
_cell.length_a   1.000
_cell.length_b   1.000
_cell.length_c   1.000
_cell.angle_alpha   90.00
_cell.angle_beta   90.00
_cell.angle_gamma   90.00
#
_symmetry.space_group_name_H-M   'P 1'
#
loop_
_entity.id
_entity.type
_entity.pdbx_description
1 polymer ?
#
loop_
_entity_poly.entity_id
_entity_poly.type
_entity_poly.pdbx_seq_one_letter_code
_entity_poly.pdbx_strand_id
1 'polypeptide(L)'
;MAALIALGDSVRSRRALRDEMVRREQSARLEREREAASRVEHERLQIARDLHDLLAHTVSVISLHTDVASESLDDDPAPAHRSLSAVRDSCSRAVSELHATVEALRSPRRQHSRQWWMRPRTGWSRRP
;
A
#
# COMPACT_ATOMS: atom_id res chain seq x y z
N MET A 1 27.02 60.05 -5.32
CA MET A 1 27.25 59.00 -4.30
C MET A 1 25.96 58.32 -3.86
N ALA A 2 24.95 59.04 -3.35
CA ALA A 2 23.69 58.44 -2.87
C ALA A 2 22.97 57.54 -3.89
N ALA A 3 22.91 57.93 -5.17
CA ALA A 3 22.28 57.13 -6.22
C ALA A 3 22.98 55.77 -6.46
N LEU A 4 24.32 55.72 -6.37
CA LEU A 4 25.10 54.48 -6.52
C LEU A 4 24.89 53.55 -5.33
N ILE A 5 24.82 54.10 -4.11
CA ILE A 5 24.53 53.35 -2.88
C ILE A 5 23.12 52.75 -2.98
N ALA A 6 22.12 53.56 -3.35
CA ALA A 6 20.74 53.12 -3.49
C ALA A 6 20.57 52.01 -4.57
N LEU A 7 21.28 52.13 -5.70
CA LEU A 7 21.28 51.07 -6.73
C LEU A 7 21.95 49.78 -6.24
N GLY A 8 23.06 49.90 -5.50
CA GLY A 8 23.73 48.77 -4.88
C GLY A 8 22.84 48.02 -3.88
N ASP A 9 22.15 48.75 -3.01
CA ASP A 9 21.22 48.18 -2.03
C ASP A 9 20.00 47.55 -2.69
N SER A 10 19.47 48.16 -3.75
CA SER A 10 18.38 47.59 -4.55
C SER A 10 18.78 46.26 -5.20
N VAL A 11 19.97 46.17 -5.81
CA VAL A 11 20.49 44.92 -6.38
C VAL A 11 20.76 43.87 -5.30
N ARG A 12 21.33 44.28 -4.15
CA ARG A 12 21.56 43.40 -2.99
C ARG A 12 20.25 42.83 -2.44
N SER A 13 19.23 43.67 -2.26
CA SER A 13 17.90 43.28 -1.79
C SER A 13 17.24 42.28 -2.75
N ARG A 14 17.28 42.57 -4.07
CA ARG A 14 16.76 41.63 -5.09
C ARG A 14 17.47 40.30 -5.10
N ARG A 15 18.80 40.28 -4.91
CA ARG A 15 19.58 39.03 -4.79
C ARG A 15 19.17 38.25 -3.55
N ALA A 16 19.08 38.91 -2.39
CA ALA A 16 18.66 38.26 -1.14
C ALA A 16 17.26 37.63 -1.23
N LEU A 17 16.29 38.33 -1.84
CA LEU A 17 14.94 37.79 -2.05
C LEU A 17 14.92 36.58 -2.99
N ARG A 18 15.73 36.61 -4.06
CA ARG A 18 15.87 35.46 -4.97
C ARG A 18 16.51 34.27 -4.27
N ASP A 19 17.56 34.51 -3.50
CA ASP A 19 18.24 33.45 -2.74
C ASP A 19 17.31 32.81 -1.71
N GLU A 20 16.47 33.62 -1.05
CA GLU A 20 15.44 33.11 -0.13
C GLU A 20 14.38 32.26 -0.84
N MET A 21 13.88 32.71 -2.00
CA MET A 21 12.93 31.92 -2.80
C MET A 21 13.55 30.58 -3.24
N VAL A 22 14.77 30.59 -3.75
CA VAL A 22 15.48 29.36 -4.17
C VAL A 22 15.67 28.42 -2.97
N ARG A 23 16.04 28.92 -1.79
CA ARG A 23 16.16 28.11 -0.57
C ARG A 23 14.83 27.51 -0.14
N ARG A 24 13.73 28.28 -0.25
CA ARG A 24 12.37 27.79 0.05
C ARG A 24 11.93 26.70 -0.92
N GLU A 25 12.20 26.87 -2.21
CA GLU A 25 11.88 25.86 -3.21
C GLU A 25 12.70 24.58 -3.00
N GLN A 26 13.99 24.70 -2.73
CA GLN A 26 14.88 23.56 -2.44
C GLN A 26 14.44 22.82 -1.18
N SER A 27 14.15 23.52 -0.09
CA SER A 27 13.67 22.89 1.14
C SER A 27 12.30 22.22 0.95
N ALA A 28 11.36 22.87 0.27
CA ALA A 28 10.06 22.28 -0.05
C ALA A 28 10.21 21.03 -0.95
N ARG A 29 11.15 21.04 -1.89
CA ARG A 29 11.44 19.87 -2.72
C ARG A 29 12.03 18.71 -1.90
N LEU A 30 13.03 18.99 -1.06
CA LEU A 30 13.65 17.99 -0.19
C LEU A 30 12.63 17.39 0.78
N GLU A 31 11.73 18.20 1.33
CA GLU A 31 10.68 17.72 2.22
C GLU A 31 9.70 16.79 1.48
N ARG A 32 9.26 17.17 0.26
CA ARG A 32 8.42 16.30 -0.57
C ARG A 32 9.11 14.98 -0.93
N GLU A 33 10.40 15.02 -1.24
CA GLU A 33 11.19 13.81 -1.54
C GLU A 33 11.30 12.91 -0.29
N ARG A 34 11.51 13.48 0.90
CA ARG A 34 11.52 12.75 2.17
C ARG A 34 10.16 12.16 2.52
N GLU A 35 9.09 12.94 2.39
CA GLU A 35 7.73 12.45 2.60
C GLU A 35 7.38 11.32 1.64
N ALA A 36 7.75 11.43 0.36
CA ALA A 36 7.52 10.38 -0.62
C ALA A 36 8.28 9.09 -0.26
N ALA A 37 9.56 9.20 0.12
CA ALA A 37 10.35 8.05 0.58
C ALA A 37 9.78 7.42 1.85
N SER A 38 9.36 8.24 2.82
CA SER A 38 8.76 7.79 4.07
C SER A 38 7.44 7.05 3.84
N ARG A 39 6.59 7.55 2.92
CA ARG A 39 5.35 6.87 2.54
C ARG A 39 5.60 5.50 1.93
N VAL A 40 6.60 5.37 1.06
CA VAL A 40 6.98 4.08 0.47
C VAL A 40 7.46 3.10 1.54
N GLU A 41 8.31 3.54 2.47
CA GLU A 41 8.82 2.67 3.53
C GLU A 41 7.71 2.24 4.50
N HIS A 42 6.79 3.14 4.83
CA HIS A 42 5.62 2.81 5.66
C HIS A 42 4.77 1.72 5.01
N GLU A 43 4.47 1.87 3.72
CA GLU A 43 3.72 0.88 2.95
C GLU A 43 4.44 -0.48 2.92
N ARG A 44 5.76 -0.49 2.71
CA ARG A 44 6.57 -1.72 2.73
C ARG A 44 6.47 -2.46 4.07
N LEU A 45 6.55 -1.73 5.18
CA LEU A 45 6.40 -2.30 6.52
C LEU A 45 4.98 -2.80 6.77
N GLN A 46 3.97 -2.10 6.25
CA GLN A 46 2.59 -2.54 6.35
C GLN A 46 2.37 -3.86 5.59
N ILE A 47 2.80 -3.93 4.34
CA ILE A 47 2.75 -5.16 3.53
C ILE A 47 3.47 -6.30 4.25
N ALA A 48 4.65 -6.06 4.83
CA ALA A 48 5.39 -7.10 5.54
C ALA A 48 4.60 -7.67 6.74
N ARG A 49 3.87 -6.83 7.48
CA ARG A 49 3.00 -7.28 8.58
C ARG A 49 1.82 -8.08 8.08
N ASP A 50 1.11 -7.57 7.07
CA ASP A 50 -0.05 -8.27 6.51
C ASP A 50 0.34 -9.66 5.99
N LEU A 51 1.50 -9.76 5.33
CA LEU A 51 2.06 -11.04 4.89
C LEU A 51 2.46 -11.94 6.07
N HIS A 52 3.08 -11.39 7.10
CA HIS A 52 3.47 -12.15 8.28
C HIS A 52 2.25 -12.72 9.01
N ASP A 53 1.21 -11.92 9.21
CA ASP A 53 -0.01 -12.32 9.91
C ASP A 53 -0.75 -13.42 9.15
N LEU A 54 -0.87 -13.27 7.82
CA LEU A 54 -1.45 -14.31 6.96
C LEU A 54 -0.67 -15.62 7.05
N LEU A 55 0.66 -15.56 6.96
CA LEU A 55 1.52 -16.73 7.02
C LEU A 55 1.49 -17.40 8.40
N ALA A 56 1.61 -16.62 9.47
CA ALA A 56 1.58 -17.11 10.85
C ALA A 56 0.25 -17.83 11.13
N HIS A 57 -0.86 -17.23 10.71
CA HIS A 57 -2.17 -17.84 10.83
C HIS A 57 -2.27 -19.14 10.03
N THR A 58 -1.85 -19.13 8.76
CA THR A 58 -1.91 -20.31 7.89
C THR A 58 -1.09 -21.47 8.45
N VAL A 59 0.14 -21.20 8.90
CA VAL A 59 1.00 -22.23 9.51
C VAL A 59 0.37 -22.79 10.79
N SER A 60 -0.23 -21.95 11.63
CA SER A 60 -0.91 -22.41 12.85
C SER A 60 -2.07 -23.36 12.55
N VAL A 61 -2.89 -23.04 11.53
CA VAL A 61 -4.00 -23.90 11.06
C VAL A 61 -3.46 -25.21 10.49
N ILE A 62 -2.36 -25.16 9.72
CA ILE A 62 -1.73 -26.36 9.16
C ILE A 62 -1.23 -27.27 10.28
N SER A 63 -0.51 -26.73 11.27
CA SER A 63 -0.01 -27.51 12.40
C SER A 63 -1.14 -28.21 13.13
N LEU A 64 -2.21 -27.48 13.49
CA LEU A 64 -3.38 -28.04 14.16
C LEU A 64 -4.00 -29.21 13.37
N HIS A 65 -4.24 -29.03 12.07
CA HIS A 65 -4.84 -30.09 11.26
C HIS A 65 -3.89 -31.26 11.02
N THR A 66 -2.59 -31.01 10.95
CA THR A 66 -1.59 -32.08 10.82
C THR A 66 -1.57 -32.94 12.07
N ASP A 67 -1.63 -32.34 13.26
CA ASP A 67 -1.71 -33.07 14.54
C ASP A 67 -2.98 -33.93 14.60
N VAL A 68 -4.15 -33.37 14.25
CA VAL A 68 -5.41 -34.13 14.19
C VAL A 68 -5.34 -35.27 13.18
N ALA A 69 -4.72 -35.05 12.01
CA ALA A 69 -4.56 -36.10 11.02
C ALA A 69 -3.64 -37.21 11.52
N SER A 70 -2.53 -36.87 12.16
CA SER A 70 -1.60 -37.83 12.76
C SER A 70 -2.25 -38.67 13.85
N GLU A 71 -3.07 -38.07 14.72
CA GLU A 71 -3.77 -38.80 15.79
C GLU A 71 -4.84 -39.75 15.25
N SER A 72 -5.49 -39.41 14.13
CA SER A 72 -6.63 -40.19 13.62
C SER A 72 -6.26 -41.28 12.60
N LEU A 73 -5.03 -41.29 12.08
CA LEU A 73 -4.64 -42.12 10.94
C LEU A 73 -4.85 -43.63 11.14
N ASP A 74 -4.60 -44.13 12.36
CA ASP A 74 -4.68 -45.57 12.67
C ASP A 74 -6.08 -46.02 13.13
N ASP A 75 -6.84 -45.15 13.80
CA ASP A 75 -8.12 -45.49 14.43
C ASP A 75 -9.35 -45.17 13.54
N ASP A 76 -9.40 -43.96 12.97
CA ASP A 76 -10.46 -43.53 12.04
C ASP A 76 -9.87 -42.61 10.95
N PRO A 77 -9.68 -43.11 9.72
CA PRO A 77 -9.05 -42.32 8.66
C PRO A 77 -9.93 -41.17 8.17
N ALA A 78 -11.24 -41.15 8.46
CA ALA A 78 -12.13 -40.11 7.95
C ALA A 78 -11.77 -38.70 8.49
N PRO A 79 -11.57 -38.47 9.80
CA PRO A 79 -10.98 -37.25 10.34
C PRO A 79 -9.64 -36.87 9.71
N ALA A 80 -8.74 -37.83 9.50
CA ALA A 80 -7.44 -37.56 8.87
C ALA A 80 -7.60 -37.01 7.45
N HIS A 81 -8.47 -37.61 6.64
CA HIS A 81 -8.77 -37.11 5.30
C HIS A 81 -9.37 -35.70 5.31
N ARG A 82 -10.29 -35.40 6.24
CA ARG A 82 -10.87 -34.05 6.38
C ARG A 82 -9.81 -33.02 6.77
N SER A 83 -8.95 -33.34 7.71
CA SER A 83 -7.87 -32.45 8.14
C SER A 83 -6.86 -32.19 7.02
N LEU A 84 -6.46 -33.21 6.25
CA LEU A 84 -5.59 -33.03 5.09
C LEU A 84 -6.24 -32.18 3.98
N SER A 85 -7.56 -32.29 3.79
CA SER A 85 -8.30 -31.40 2.88
C SER A 85 -8.26 -29.95 3.38
N ALA A 86 -8.46 -29.72 4.68
CA ALA A 86 -8.40 -28.38 5.26
C ALA A 86 -7.00 -27.74 5.15
N VAL A 87 -5.94 -28.54 5.29
CA VAL A 87 -4.55 -28.12 5.01
C VAL A 87 -4.41 -27.68 3.56
N ARG A 88 -4.85 -28.51 2.59
CA ARG A 88 -4.77 -28.20 1.15
C ARG A 88 -5.49 -26.90 0.82
N ASP A 89 -6.70 -26.71 1.35
CA ASP A 89 -7.50 -25.52 1.10
C ASP A 89 -6.86 -24.26 1.70
N SER A 90 -6.27 -24.38 2.90
CA SER A 90 -5.58 -23.27 3.55
C SER A 90 -4.31 -22.87 2.79
N CYS A 91 -3.51 -23.84 2.34
CA CYS A 91 -2.35 -23.60 1.50
C CYS A 91 -2.72 -22.91 0.17
N SER A 92 -3.76 -23.41 -0.50
CA SER A 92 -4.21 -22.86 -1.80
C SER A 92 -4.69 -21.41 -1.67
N ARG A 93 -5.44 -21.11 -0.61
CA ARG A 93 -5.90 -19.74 -0.31
C ARG A 93 -4.72 -18.81 -0.01
N ALA A 94 -3.79 -19.21 0.86
CA ALA A 94 -2.63 -18.39 1.22
C ALA A 94 -1.76 -18.07 -0.01
N VAL A 95 -1.50 -19.04 -0.89
CA VAL A 95 -0.76 -18.80 -2.14
C VAL A 95 -1.50 -17.84 -3.07
N SER A 96 -2.82 -17.97 -3.17
CA SER A 96 -3.65 -17.08 -3.99
C SER A 96 -3.63 -15.64 -3.49
N GLU A 97 -3.71 -15.43 -2.16
CA GLU A 97 -3.63 -14.11 -1.53
C GLU A 97 -2.23 -13.49 -1.67
N LEU A 98 -1.17 -14.29 -1.53
CA LEU A 98 0.21 -13.86 -1.79
C LEU A 98 0.39 -13.41 -3.24
N HIS A 99 -0.09 -14.19 -4.20
CA HIS A 99 -0.03 -13.84 -5.61
C HIS A 99 -0.81 -12.55 -5.90
N ALA A 100 -2.01 -12.38 -5.35
CA ALA A 100 -2.80 -11.17 -5.51
C ALA A 100 -2.07 -9.93 -4.96
N THR A 101 -1.41 -10.07 -3.79
CA THR A 101 -0.63 -9.00 -3.17
C THR A 101 0.57 -8.62 -4.05
N VAL A 102 1.35 -9.60 -4.52
CA VAL A 102 2.51 -9.35 -5.40
C VAL A 102 2.08 -8.75 -6.74
N GLU A 103 0.98 -9.23 -7.31
CA GLU A 103 0.43 -8.69 -8.56
C GLU A 103 0.01 -7.22 -8.39
N ALA A 104 -0.65 -6.88 -7.27
CA ALA A 104 -1.00 -5.50 -6.95
C ALA A 104 0.22 -4.57 -6.81
N LEU A 105 1.35 -5.09 -6.34
CA LEU A 105 2.61 -4.34 -6.23
C LEU A 105 3.36 -4.22 -7.56
N ARG A 106 3.21 -5.21 -8.47
CA ARG A 106 3.84 -5.21 -9.80
C ARG A 106 3.06 -4.38 -10.82
N SER A 107 1.74 -4.36 -10.72
CA SER A 107 0.87 -3.57 -11.58
C SER A 107 0.90 -2.10 -11.14
N PRO A 108 1.41 -1.15 -11.96
CA PRO A 108 1.38 0.27 -11.61
C PRO A 108 -0.07 0.71 -11.43
N ARG A 109 -0.48 0.89 -10.18
CA ARG A 109 -1.77 1.37 -9.64
C ARG A 109 -2.75 1.94 -10.71
N ARG A 110 -3.37 1.06 -11.50
CA ARG A 110 -4.53 1.36 -12.35
C ARG A 110 -5.79 0.85 -11.67
N GLN A 111 -6.08 1.36 -10.47
CA GLN A 111 -7.33 1.07 -9.77
C GLN A 111 -7.82 2.29 -8.98
N HIS A 112 -8.23 3.33 -9.72
CA HIS A 112 -9.25 4.28 -9.26
C HIS A 112 -10.03 4.84 -10.47
N SER A 113 -10.62 3.96 -11.29
CA SER A 113 -11.58 4.36 -12.35
C SER A 113 -12.60 3.29 -12.69
N ARG A 114 -12.96 2.42 -11.73
CA ARG A 114 -13.94 1.35 -11.94
C ARG A 114 -15.19 1.33 -11.05
N GLN A 115 -15.49 2.42 -10.33
CA GLN A 115 -16.70 2.49 -9.49
C GLN A 115 -17.68 3.62 -9.82
N TRP A 116 -17.41 4.40 -10.89
CA TRP A 116 -18.28 5.53 -11.29
C TRP A 116 -19.40 5.18 -12.30
N TRP A 117 -19.61 3.91 -12.69
CA TRP A 117 -20.63 3.53 -13.68
C TRP A 117 -21.90 2.86 -13.14
N MET A 118 -22.05 2.69 -11.82
CA MET A 118 -23.29 2.17 -11.22
C MET A 118 -24.14 3.26 -10.58
N ARG A 119 -24.38 4.37 -11.30
CA ARG A 119 -25.52 5.26 -10.99
C ARG A 119 -26.40 5.36 -12.23
N PRO A 120 -27.60 4.73 -12.28
CA PRO A 120 -28.57 5.11 -13.27
C PRO A 120 -29.02 6.55 -12.98
N ARG A 121 -28.64 7.49 -13.87
CA ARG A 121 -29.26 8.82 -13.92
C ARG A 121 -30.65 8.68 -14.52
N THR A 122 -31.63 8.27 -13.73
CA THR A 122 -33.05 8.42 -14.07
C THR A 122 -33.70 9.39 -13.10
N GLY A 123 -33.33 10.67 -13.24
CA GLY A 123 -34.09 11.79 -12.69
C GLY A 123 -35.04 12.31 -13.76
N TRP A 124 -36.25 11.75 -13.81
CA TRP A 124 -37.39 12.38 -14.48
C TRP A 124 -37.79 13.64 -13.70
N SER A 125 -38.02 14.77 -14.37
CA SER A 125 -39.39 15.29 -14.54
C SER A 125 -39.43 16.73 -15.09
N ARG A 126 -40.30 16.86 -16.10
CA ARG A 126 -41.22 17.97 -16.38
C ARG A 126 -40.64 19.33 -16.76
N ARG A 127 -40.85 19.66 -18.04
CA ARG A 127 -41.26 21.00 -18.45
C ARG A 127 -42.70 20.93 -18.96
N PRO A 128 -43.48 22.00 -18.73
CA PRO A 128 -44.94 22.00 -18.80
C PRO A 128 -45.48 21.79 -20.21
#